data_AF-A0A395ICP5-F1
#
_entry.id   AF-A0A395ICP5-F1
#
_cell.length_a   1.000
_cell.length_b   1.000
_cell.length_c   1.000
_cell.angle_alpha   90.00
_cell.angle_beta   90.00
_cell.angle_gamma   90.00
#
_symmetry.space_group_name_H-M   'P 1'
#
loop_
_entity.id
_entity.type
_entity.pdbx_description
1 polymer ?
#
loop_
_entity_poly.entity_id
_entity_poly.type
_entity_poly.pdbx_seq_one_letter_code
_entity_poly.pdbx_strand_id
1 'polypeptide(L)'
;MALRLRRLDVRHPLTMRLTAPGHRTQNGTRLRSADRLLPGAPRPILSPPHYTPGCRTDPTQGIDKETAAASFNDWWNALPPNTVTIFSDGSESYDDAGKHVGYGYAIYQGQALVATGKGAINTLSHVFDAEAIGALKGLQKALTLPSNADTQRWLCIDSTSVIWCKRANASDTSQWAFLESHRLIDRHAVNIRWSPGHQGITGNEAADSLADAGAKSDIVDPGPTAQPTISGIGSIARSLAHKVTSGWWRKNEPTLSGGYRKWQLDYALKEPMELKTL
;
A
#
# COMPACT_ATOMS: atom_id res chain seq x y z
N MET A 1 4.88 20.28 -5.36
CA MET A 1 4.90 20.98 -4.05
C MET A 1 3.84 20.43 -3.10
N ALA A 2 2.55 20.44 -3.46
CA ALA A 2 1.45 19.94 -2.62
C ALA A 2 1.67 18.51 -2.05
N LEU A 3 2.03 17.55 -2.90
CA LEU A 3 2.28 16.17 -2.45
C LEU A 3 3.44 16.07 -1.45
N ARG A 4 4.51 16.85 -1.65
CA ARG A 4 5.64 16.88 -0.71
C ARG A 4 5.20 17.38 0.66
N LEU A 5 4.33 18.39 0.71
CA LEU A 5 3.78 18.88 1.98
C LEU A 5 2.97 17.80 2.70
N ARG A 6 2.25 16.92 1.98
CA ARG A 6 1.47 15.82 2.57
C ARG A 6 2.35 14.70 3.14
N ARG A 7 3.57 14.53 2.63
CA ARG A 7 4.58 13.56 3.12
C ARG A 7 5.42 14.07 4.28
N LEU A 8 5.24 15.32 4.71
CA LEU A 8 5.97 15.84 5.85
C LEU A 8 5.45 15.22 7.14
N ASP A 9 6.39 14.93 8.04
CA ASP A 9 6.11 14.50 9.40
C ASP A 9 5.10 15.43 10.09
N VAL A 10 4.28 14.85 10.97
CA VAL A 10 3.26 15.60 11.71
C VAL A 10 3.86 16.74 12.56
N ARG A 11 5.10 16.58 13.04
CA ARG A 11 5.86 17.55 13.84
C ARG A 11 6.75 18.45 13.00
N HIS A 12 6.73 18.32 11.68
CA HIS A 12 7.54 19.16 10.80
C HIS A 12 7.11 20.65 10.93
N PRO A 13 8.04 21.63 10.97
CA PRO A 13 7.71 23.04 11.16
C PRO A 13 6.68 23.60 10.14
N LEU A 14 6.76 23.16 8.89
CA LEU A 14 5.76 23.53 7.87
C LEU A 14 4.38 22.93 8.13
N THR A 15 4.30 21.74 8.71
CA THR A 15 3.02 21.13 9.13
C THR A 15 2.41 21.93 10.27
N MET A 16 3.21 22.32 11.27
CA MET A 16 2.75 23.15 12.38
C MET A 16 2.21 24.52 11.91
N ARG A 17 2.86 25.14 10.91
CA ARG A 17 2.37 26.41 10.31
C ARG A 17 1.04 26.27 9.60
N LEU A 18 0.70 25.07 9.11
CA LEU A 18 -0.58 24.78 8.49
C LEU A 18 -1.70 24.60 9.53
N THR A 19 -1.38 24.12 10.73
CA THR A 19 -2.35 23.81 11.80
C THR A 19 -2.49 24.88 12.89
N ALA A 20 -1.55 25.83 12.98
CA ALA A 20 -1.57 26.90 13.99
C ALA A 20 -2.85 27.79 13.89
N PRO A 21 -3.58 28.01 15.00
CA PRO A 21 -4.72 28.93 15.02
C PRO A 21 -4.27 30.40 14.90
N GLY A 22 -4.83 31.13 13.92
CA GLY A 22 -4.89 32.61 13.92
C GLY A 22 -4.03 33.36 12.88
N HIS A 23 -4.66 33.97 11.88
CA HIS A 23 -5.06 35.39 11.81
C HIS A 23 -5.88 35.55 10.51
N ARG A 24 -6.96 36.36 10.52
CA ARG A 24 -7.93 36.52 9.41
C ARG A 24 -7.33 36.89 8.03
N THR A 25 -6.06 37.27 7.96
CA THR A 25 -5.31 37.60 6.73
C THR A 25 -4.55 36.41 6.11
N GLN A 26 -4.54 35.23 6.74
CA GLN A 26 -3.71 34.08 6.32
C GLN A 26 -4.36 33.14 5.29
N ASN A 27 -5.51 33.50 4.69
CA ASN A 27 -6.20 32.66 3.71
C ASN A 27 -5.54 32.63 2.31
N GLY A 28 -4.42 33.34 2.09
CA GLY A 28 -3.80 33.52 0.78
C GLY A 28 -2.31 33.16 0.64
N THR A 29 -1.69 32.42 1.58
CA THR A 29 -0.28 32.04 1.42
C THR A 29 -0.13 30.91 0.38
N ARG A 30 0.92 30.97 -0.45
CA ARG A 30 1.26 29.90 -1.42
C ARG A 30 1.33 28.52 -0.76
N LEU A 31 1.74 28.46 0.51
CA LEU A 31 1.81 27.23 1.31
C LEU A 31 0.41 26.64 1.58
N ARG A 32 -0.55 27.45 2.07
CA ARG A 32 -1.92 27.00 2.33
C ARG A 32 -2.68 26.73 1.04
N SER A 33 -2.48 27.53 0.00
CA SER A 33 -3.03 27.26 -1.33
C SER A 33 -2.54 25.91 -1.86
N ALA A 34 -1.25 25.60 -1.69
CA ALA A 34 -0.70 24.31 -2.11
C ALA A 34 -1.22 23.13 -1.26
N ASP A 35 -1.41 23.29 0.06
CA ASP A 35 -1.98 22.21 0.90
C ASP A 35 -3.42 21.88 0.48
N ARG A 36 -4.21 22.89 0.08
CA ARG A 36 -5.61 22.72 -0.39
C ARG A 36 -5.75 22.05 -1.76
N LEU A 37 -4.67 21.91 -2.54
CA LEU A 37 -4.73 21.31 -3.88
C LEU A 37 -5.00 19.80 -3.87
N LEU A 38 -4.75 19.13 -2.74
CA LEU A 38 -4.92 17.68 -2.62
C LEU A 38 -5.79 17.36 -1.40
N PRO A 39 -6.55 16.25 -1.44
CA PRO A 39 -7.26 15.74 -0.27
C PRO A 39 -6.33 15.59 0.94
N GLY A 40 -6.92 15.69 2.14
CA GLY A 40 -6.24 15.32 3.37
C GLY A 40 -5.94 13.81 3.39
N ALA A 41 -4.81 13.45 3.96
CA ALA A 41 -4.42 12.07 4.22
C ALA A 41 -3.67 12.03 5.57
N PRO A 42 -3.67 10.89 6.28
CA PRO A 42 -2.81 10.70 7.43
C PRO A 42 -1.38 11.07 7.09
N ARG A 43 -0.79 11.97 7.90
CA ARG A 43 0.60 12.37 7.71
C ARG A 43 1.52 11.26 8.23
N PRO A 44 2.61 10.95 7.51
CA PRO A 44 3.58 9.99 8.02
C PRO A 44 4.22 10.53 9.29
N ILE A 45 4.72 9.60 10.10
CA ILE A 45 5.54 9.83 11.27
C ILE A 45 6.97 9.43 10.89
N LEU A 46 7.93 10.30 11.21
CA LEU A 46 9.34 9.97 11.10
C LEU A 46 9.71 8.99 12.21
N SER A 47 9.87 7.72 11.85
CA SER A 47 10.37 6.68 12.75
C SER A 47 11.85 6.42 12.50
N PRO A 48 12.61 5.96 13.52
CA PRO A 48 13.94 5.40 13.29
C PRO A 48 13.89 4.26 12.27
N PRO A 49 14.99 3.99 11.55
CA PRO A 49 15.07 2.83 10.68
C PRO A 49 14.76 1.54 11.43
N HIS A 50 13.98 0.66 10.80
CA HIS A 50 13.62 -0.64 11.34
C HIS A 50 14.32 -1.73 10.53
N TYR A 51 14.90 -2.73 11.21
CA TYR A 51 15.63 -3.83 10.58
C TYR A 51 15.34 -5.14 11.33
N THR A 52 14.59 -6.04 10.71
CA THR A 52 14.38 -7.40 11.22
C THR A 52 15.39 -8.38 10.62
N PRO A 53 15.55 -9.58 11.21
CA PRO A 53 16.21 -10.68 10.52
C PRO A 53 15.60 -10.91 9.12
N GLY A 54 16.46 -11.11 8.12
CA GLY A 54 16.03 -11.29 6.73
C GLY A 54 15.62 -10.01 5.98
N CYS A 55 15.79 -8.81 6.57
CA CYS A 55 15.45 -7.52 5.93
C CYS A 55 16.32 -7.14 4.72
N ARG A 56 17.31 -7.96 4.35
CA ARG A 56 18.14 -7.82 3.15
C ARG A 56 18.04 -9.03 2.22
N THR A 57 17.22 -10.01 2.58
CA THR A 57 17.07 -11.25 1.82
C THR A 57 15.84 -11.13 0.93
N ASP A 58 16.03 -11.36 -0.37
CA ASP A 58 14.94 -11.44 -1.34
C ASP A 58 13.88 -12.43 -0.86
N PRO A 59 12.61 -12.00 -0.64
CA PRO A 59 11.53 -12.88 -0.24
C PRO A 59 11.30 -14.05 -1.18
N THR A 60 11.60 -13.89 -2.47
CA THR A 60 11.42 -14.92 -3.51
C THR A 60 12.61 -15.87 -3.62
N GLN A 61 13.78 -15.45 -3.12
CA GLN A 61 15.07 -16.13 -3.32
C GLN A 61 15.42 -16.39 -4.80
N GLY A 62 14.82 -15.64 -5.73
CA GLY A 62 14.98 -15.85 -7.17
C GLY A 62 14.32 -17.13 -7.72
N ILE A 63 13.47 -17.80 -6.94
CA ILE A 63 12.75 -19.00 -7.37
C ILE A 63 11.49 -18.60 -8.16
N ASP A 64 11.20 -19.32 -9.25
CA ASP A 64 9.96 -19.14 -10.01
C ASP A 64 8.71 -19.46 -9.16
N LYS A 65 7.57 -18.89 -9.55
CA LYS A 65 6.35 -18.95 -8.73
C LYS A 65 5.82 -20.37 -8.59
N GLU A 66 5.89 -21.16 -9.66
CA GLU A 66 5.37 -22.53 -9.72
C GLU A 66 6.17 -23.45 -8.77
N THR A 67 7.50 -23.40 -8.86
CA THR A 67 8.40 -24.15 -7.96
C THR A 67 8.28 -23.69 -6.51
N ALA A 68 8.17 -22.38 -6.31
CA ALA A 68 7.97 -21.81 -4.98
C ALA A 68 6.62 -22.22 -4.37
N ALA A 69 5.56 -22.36 -5.18
CA ALA A 69 4.24 -22.76 -4.70
C ALA A 69 4.20 -24.22 -4.27
N ALA A 70 4.82 -25.13 -5.03
CA ALA A 70 4.99 -26.52 -4.62
C ALA A 70 5.76 -26.61 -3.29
N SER A 71 6.91 -25.92 -3.20
CA SER A 71 7.72 -25.84 -1.98
C SER A 71 6.98 -25.21 -0.79
N PHE A 72 6.09 -24.27 -1.05
CA PHE A 72 5.25 -23.65 -0.04
C PHE A 72 4.21 -24.63 0.50
N ASN A 73 3.53 -25.38 -0.37
CA ASN A 73 2.55 -26.38 0.04
C ASN A 73 3.20 -27.50 0.86
N ASP A 74 4.37 -28.00 0.45
CA ASP A 74 5.12 -28.99 1.23
C ASP A 74 5.48 -28.47 2.62
N TRP A 75 5.97 -27.23 2.70
CA TRP A 75 6.24 -26.57 3.97
C TRP A 75 4.98 -26.40 4.83
N TRP A 76 3.86 -25.95 4.24
CA TRP A 76 2.62 -25.70 4.97
C TRP A 76 2.00 -27.00 5.50
N ASN A 77 2.08 -28.08 4.73
CA ASN A 77 1.64 -29.43 5.11
C ASN A 77 2.49 -30.02 6.25
N ALA A 78 3.77 -29.64 6.33
CA ALA A 78 4.70 -30.10 7.36
C ALA A 78 4.65 -29.30 8.67
N LEU A 79 3.87 -28.21 8.74
CA LEU A 79 3.79 -27.39 9.94
C LEU A 79 3.11 -28.13 11.11
N PRO A 80 3.57 -27.94 12.37
CA PRO A 80 2.90 -28.50 13.54
C PRO A 80 1.41 -28.10 13.60
N PRO A 81 0.50 -28.98 14.06
CA PRO A 81 -0.94 -28.70 14.07
C PRO A 81 -1.36 -27.45 14.85
N ASN A 82 -0.57 -27.06 15.87
CA ASN A 82 -0.82 -25.86 16.66
C ASN A 82 -0.31 -24.56 15.99
N THR A 83 0.27 -24.64 14.79
CA THR A 83 0.78 -23.47 14.06
C THR A 83 -0.37 -22.69 13.44
N VAL A 84 -0.34 -21.37 13.62
CA VAL A 84 -1.28 -20.44 13.00
C VAL A 84 -0.63 -19.82 11.77
N THR A 85 -1.27 -19.97 10.61
CA THR A 85 -0.88 -19.29 9.37
C THR A 85 -1.92 -18.24 9.01
N ILE A 86 -1.48 -17.00 8.79
CA ILE A 86 -2.29 -15.87 8.37
C ILE A 86 -1.96 -15.58 6.91
N PHE A 87 -2.91 -15.81 6.01
CA PHE A 87 -2.84 -15.36 4.63
C PHE A 87 -3.58 -14.04 4.49
N SER A 88 -3.04 -13.12 3.70
CA SER A 88 -3.66 -11.83 3.43
C SER A 88 -3.41 -11.38 2.02
N ASP A 89 -4.38 -10.68 1.44
CA ASP A 89 -4.30 -10.14 0.09
C ASP A 89 -5.04 -8.80 -0.01
N GLY A 90 -4.81 -8.08 -1.10
CA GLY A 90 -5.47 -6.83 -1.46
C GLY A 90 -5.97 -6.88 -2.90
N SER A 91 -7.14 -6.28 -3.14
CA SER A 91 -7.74 -6.17 -4.47
C SER A 91 -8.00 -4.70 -4.82
N GLU A 92 -7.77 -4.37 -6.09
CA GLU A 92 -8.13 -3.09 -6.71
C GLU A 92 -8.90 -3.40 -8.00
N SER A 93 -10.14 -2.94 -8.09
CA SER A 93 -11.00 -3.14 -9.25
C SER A 93 -11.72 -1.85 -9.67
N TYR A 94 -12.25 -1.84 -10.88
CA TYR A 94 -12.96 -0.71 -11.48
C TYR A 94 -14.26 -1.22 -12.10
N ASP A 95 -15.37 -0.55 -11.80
CA ASP A 95 -16.68 -0.77 -12.43
C ASP A 95 -17.36 0.58 -12.74
N ASP A 96 -18.65 0.53 -13.08
CA ASP A 96 -19.45 1.72 -13.41
C ASP A 96 -19.63 2.67 -12.21
N ALA A 97 -19.55 2.17 -10.97
CA ALA A 97 -19.60 2.97 -9.75
C ALA A 97 -18.24 3.60 -9.40
N GLY A 98 -17.16 3.07 -9.98
CA GLY A 98 -15.84 3.66 -9.95
C GLY A 98 -14.78 2.68 -9.43
N LYS A 99 -13.76 3.24 -8.78
CA LYS A 99 -12.65 2.46 -8.24
C LYS A 99 -13.02 1.87 -6.88
N HIS A 100 -12.77 0.58 -6.72
CA HIS A 100 -12.96 -0.19 -5.50
C HIS A 100 -11.64 -0.75 -5.02
N VAL A 101 -11.40 -0.69 -3.71
CA VAL A 101 -10.18 -1.21 -3.11
C VAL A 101 -10.54 -1.88 -1.79
N GLY A 102 -10.05 -3.09 -1.57
CA GLY A 102 -10.36 -3.84 -0.36
C GLY A 102 -9.31 -4.88 -0.04
N TYR A 103 -9.34 -5.35 1.21
CA TYR A 103 -8.43 -6.36 1.71
C TYR A 103 -9.19 -7.62 2.12
N GLY A 104 -8.47 -8.73 2.15
CA GLY A 104 -8.96 -10.01 2.64
C GLY A 104 -7.89 -10.71 3.47
N TYR A 105 -8.32 -11.51 4.45
CA TYR A 105 -7.42 -12.41 5.17
C TYR A 105 -8.11 -13.72 5.54
N ALA A 106 -7.35 -14.81 5.52
CA ALA A 106 -7.77 -16.13 5.95
C ALA A 106 -6.74 -16.69 6.94
N ILE A 107 -7.21 -17.19 8.07
CA ILE A 107 -6.38 -17.69 9.17
C ILE A 107 -6.65 -19.17 9.33
N TYR A 108 -5.58 -19.96 9.32
CA TYR A 108 -5.64 -21.39 9.49
C TYR A 108 -4.87 -21.82 10.75
N GLN A 109 -5.34 -22.87 11.41
CA GLN A 109 -4.60 -23.59 12.45
C GLN A 109 -4.63 -25.07 12.12
N GLY A 110 -3.46 -25.69 11.95
CA GLY A 110 -3.36 -27.10 11.56
C GLY A 110 -4.15 -27.41 10.27
N GLN A 111 -4.08 -26.51 9.28
CA GLN A 111 -4.82 -26.54 8.01
C GLN A 111 -6.35 -26.36 8.10
N ALA A 112 -6.93 -26.29 9.30
CA ALA A 112 -8.33 -25.91 9.45
C ALA A 112 -8.48 -24.39 9.37
N LEU A 113 -9.41 -23.91 8.55
CA LEU A 113 -9.76 -22.49 8.51
C LEU A 113 -10.46 -22.09 9.81
N VAL A 114 -9.84 -21.22 10.61
CA VAL A 114 -10.33 -20.85 11.95
C VAL A 114 -10.91 -19.43 12.01
N ALA A 115 -10.51 -18.55 11.10
CA ALA A 115 -11.09 -17.22 11.00
C ALA A 115 -10.85 -16.62 9.61
N THR A 116 -11.76 -15.74 9.19
CA THR A 116 -11.61 -14.92 8.00
C THR A 116 -11.98 -13.48 8.31
N GLY A 117 -11.65 -12.59 7.40
CA GLY A 117 -12.17 -11.24 7.40
C GLY A 117 -11.85 -10.54 6.10
N LYS A 118 -12.59 -9.46 5.86
CA LYS A 118 -12.47 -8.62 4.68
C LYS A 118 -13.00 -7.23 4.98
N GLY A 119 -12.64 -6.27 4.15
CA GLY A 119 -13.20 -4.91 4.23
C GLY A 119 -12.80 -4.06 3.04
N ALA A 120 -13.67 -3.11 2.69
CA ALA A 120 -13.31 -2.04 1.76
C ALA A 120 -12.45 -0.99 2.47
N ILE A 121 -11.54 -0.37 1.73
CA ILE A 121 -10.78 0.81 2.16
C ILE A 121 -11.14 2.00 1.27
N ASN A 122 -10.65 3.19 1.64
CA ASN A 122 -10.92 4.40 0.87
C ASN A 122 -10.57 4.20 -0.62
N THR A 123 -11.47 4.61 -1.52
CA THR A 123 -11.31 4.44 -2.98
C THR A 123 -10.13 5.21 -3.57
N LEU A 124 -9.59 6.19 -2.83
CA LEU A 124 -8.32 6.86 -3.11
C LEU A 124 -7.11 6.10 -2.53
N SER A 125 -7.20 4.80 -2.33
CA SER A 125 -6.08 3.92 -1.96
C SER A 125 -5.63 3.11 -3.16
N HIS A 126 -4.57 2.30 -3.00
CA HIS A 126 -4.13 1.34 -4.02
C HIS A 126 -4.02 -0.08 -3.45
N VAL A 127 -3.92 -1.09 -4.32
CA VAL A 127 -3.75 -2.50 -3.92
C VAL A 127 -2.68 -2.71 -2.84
N PHE A 128 -1.54 -2.05 -2.96
CA PHE A 128 -0.46 -2.08 -1.96
C PHE A 128 -0.89 -1.62 -0.55
N ASP A 129 -1.76 -0.60 -0.48
CA ASP A 129 -2.33 -0.15 0.80
C ASP A 129 -3.25 -1.23 1.39
N ALA A 130 -4.06 -1.87 0.54
CA ALA A 130 -4.97 -2.93 0.95
C ALA A 130 -4.22 -4.17 1.44
N GLU A 131 -3.20 -4.65 0.71
CA GLU A 131 -2.35 -5.76 1.13
C GLU A 131 -1.72 -5.49 2.52
N ALA A 132 -1.19 -4.28 2.73
CA ALA A 132 -0.57 -3.90 3.99
C ALA A 132 -1.55 -3.85 5.17
N ILE A 133 -2.79 -3.42 4.90
CA ILE A 133 -3.89 -3.35 5.87
C ILE A 133 -4.46 -4.75 6.15
N GLY A 134 -4.67 -5.56 5.12
CA GLY A 134 -5.13 -6.95 5.23
C GLY A 134 -4.20 -7.79 6.08
N ALA A 135 -2.89 -7.67 5.84
CA ALA A 135 -1.86 -8.31 6.65
C ALA A 135 -1.94 -7.90 8.13
N LEU A 136 -2.15 -6.62 8.42
CA LEU A 136 -2.32 -6.15 9.80
C LEU A 136 -3.61 -6.67 10.44
N LYS A 137 -4.74 -6.59 9.73
CA LYS A 137 -6.06 -7.00 10.24
C LYS A 137 -6.10 -8.51 10.51
N GLY A 138 -5.52 -9.31 9.61
CA GLY A 138 -5.34 -10.74 9.80
C GLY A 138 -4.45 -11.04 11.01
N LEU A 139 -3.32 -10.33 11.16
CA LEU A 139 -2.45 -10.50 12.32
C LEU A 139 -3.15 -10.13 13.63
N GLN A 140 -3.86 -9.00 13.67
CA GLN A 140 -4.63 -8.59 14.84
C GLN A 140 -5.68 -9.64 15.21
N LYS A 141 -6.42 -10.17 14.22
CA LYS A 141 -7.41 -11.22 14.45
C LYS A 141 -6.76 -12.50 14.97
N ALA A 142 -5.64 -12.93 14.39
CA ALA A 142 -4.92 -14.13 14.81
C ALA A 142 -4.42 -14.04 16.27
N LEU A 143 -4.05 -12.84 16.73
CA LEU A 143 -3.63 -12.62 18.12
C LEU A 143 -4.79 -12.67 19.13
N THR A 144 -6.05 -12.62 18.68
CA THR A 144 -7.22 -12.84 19.54
C THR A 144 -7.63 -14.30 19.68
N LEU A 145 -7.07 -15.18 18.84
CA LEU A 145 -7.39 -16.61 18.87
C LEU A 145 -6.70 -17.30 20.07
N PRO A 146 -7.30 -18.36 20.63
CA PRO A 146 -6.66 -19.16 21.67
C PRO A 146 -5.26 -19.62 21.25
N SER A 147 -4.27 -19.42 22.12
CA SER A 147 -2.90 -19.85 21.88
C SER A 147 -2.21 -20.25 23.18
N ASN A 148 -1.22 -21.13 23.09
CA ASN A 148 -0.35 -21.50 24.18
C ASN A 148 1.11 -21.07 23.89
N ALA A 149 2.04 -21.42 24.78
CA ALA A 149 3.45 -21.06 24.65
C ALA A 149 4.11 -21.60 23.38
N ASP A 150 3.61 -22.72 22.84
CA ASP A 150 4.16 -23.39 21.66
C ASP A 150 3.49 -22.95 20.34
N THR A 151 2.51 -22.04 20.40
CA THR A 151 1.81 -21.57 19.19
C THR A 151 2.71 -20.67 18.35
N GLN A 152 3.21 -21.24 17.25
CA GLN A 152 3.92 -20.49 16.22
C GLN A 152 2.95 -19.73 15.31
N ARG A 153 3.38 -18.55 14.83
CA ARG A 153 2.60 -17.71 13.92
C ARG A 153 3.41 -17.37 12.68
N TRP A 154 2.77 -17.52 11.53
CA TRP A 154 3.34 -17.20 10.22
C TRP A 154 2.39 -16.27 9.45
N LEU A 155 2.90 -15.12 9.05
CA LEU A 155 2.24 -14.20 8.14
C LEU A 155 2.72 -14.51 6.71
N CYS A 156 1.80 -15.00 5.89
CA CYS A 156 1.98 -15.41 4.52
C CYS A 156 1.47 -14.30 3.60
N ILE A 157 2.37 -13.66 2.86
CA ILE A 157 2.09 -12.50 1.99
C ILE A 157 2.65 -12.79 0.60
N ASP A 158 1.93 -12.44 -0.45
CA ASP A 158 2.35 -12.64 -1.83
C ASP A 158 3.09 -11.42 -2.44
N SER A 159 2.84 -10.24 -1.89
CA SER A 159 3.50 -9.00 -2.24
C SER A 159 4.88 -8.85 -1.58
N THR A 160 5.92 -9.01 -2.40
CA THR A 160 7.32 -8.79 -1.98
C THR A 160 7.54 -7.38 -1.45
N SER A 161 6.88 -6.39 -2.05
CA SER A 161 6.99 -4.98 -1.64
C SER A 161 6.43 -4.74 -0.23
N VAL A 162 5.33 -5.39 0.13
CA VAL A 162 4.77 -5.35 1.50
C VAL A 162 5.70 -6.08 2.45
N ILE A 163 6.24 -7.24 2.09
CA ILE A 163 7.23 -7.97 2.90
C ILE A 163 8.44 -7.09 3.20
N TRP A 164 9.00 -6.40 2.20
CA TRP A 164 10.11 -5.47 2.41
C TRP A 164 9.76 -4.38 3.43
N CYS A 165 8.58 -3.79 3.32
CA CYS A 165 8.14 -2.76 4.27
C CYS A 165 7.86 -3.31 5.68
N LYS A 166 7.48 -4.59 5.82
CA LYS A 166 7.29 -5.25 7.13
C LYS A 166 8.60 -5.73 7.76
N ARG A 167 9.63 -6.04 6.96
CA ARG A 167 10.97 -6.43 7.45
C ARG A 167 11.91 -5.24 7.67
N ALA A 168 11.65 -4.12 6.99
CA ALA A 168 12.50 -2.94 7.01
C ALA A 168 11.66 -1.68 7.29
N ASN A 169 11.99 -0.58 6.60
CA ASN A 169 11.31 0.70 6.79
C ASN A 169 9.86 0.66 6.30
N ALA A 170 8.95 1.19 7.12
CA ALA A 170 7.56 1.38 6.75
C ALA A 170 7.42 2.32 5.53
N SER A 171 6.46 2.03 4.66
CA SER A 171 6.08 2.94 3.57
C SER A 171 5.37 4.18 4.10
N ASP A 172 5.55 5.33 3.45
CA ASP A 172 4.80 6.57 3.78
C ASP A 172 3.29 6.41 3.54
N THR A 173 2.88 5.48 2.67
CA THR A 173 1.46 5.19 2.42
C THR A 173 0.97 4.07 3.32
N SER A 174 -0.21 4.26 3.91
CA SER A 174 -0.74 3.37 4.96
C SER A 174 0.27 3.05 6.06
N GLN A 175 1.15 4.02 6.39
CA GLN A 175 2.28 3.82 7.30
C GLN A 175 1.86 3.29 8.68
N TRP A 176 0.70 3.73 9.16
CA TRP A 176 0.11 3.25 10.41
C TRP A 176 -0.03 1.72 10.43
N ALA A 177 -0.36 1.11 9.28
CA ALA A 177 -0.52 -0.33 9.17
C ALA A 177 0.83 -1.06 9.25
N PHE A 178 1.89 -0.48 8.68
CA PHE A 178 3.25 -1.00 8.80
C PHE A 178 3.80 -0.89 10.22
N LEU A 179 3.69 0.29 10.83
CA LEU A 179 4.21 0.53 12.19
C LEU A 179 3.54 -0.36 13.23
N GLU A 180 2.21 -0.54 13.15
CA GLU A 180 1.53 -1.45 14.07
C GLU A 180 1.87 -2.91 13.77
N SER A 181 2.04 -3.30 12.49
CA SER A 181 2.55 -4.64 12.19
C SER A 181 3.94 -4.86 12.76
N HIS A 182 4.89 -3.93 12.63
CA HIS A 182 6.23 -4.04 13.23
C HIS A 182 6.12 -4.32 14.73
N ARG A 183 5.33 -3.51 15.44
CA ARG A 183 5.10 -3.67 16.88
C ARG A 183 4.56 -5.06 17.24
N LEU A 184 3.60 -5.57 16.46
CA LEU A 184 2.98 -6.87 16.71
C LEU A 184 3.91 -8.03 16.34
N ILE A 185 4.65 -7.91 15.23
CA ILE A 185 5.61 -8.90 14.77
C ILE A 185 6.71 -9.09 15.81
N ASP A 186 7.31 -7.99 16.27
CA ASP A 186 8.40 -8.04 17.26
C ASP A 186 7.90 -8.57 18.61
N ARG A 187 6.74 -8.11 19.07
CA ARG A 187 6.18 -8.49 20.38
C ARG A 187 5.78 -9.96 20.46
N HIS A 188 5.33 -10.54 19.35
CA HIS A 188 4.75 -11.88 19.31
C HIS A 188 5.58 -12.88 18.51
N ALA A 189 6.82 -12.52 18.14
CA ALA A 189 7.75 -13.34 17.36
C ALA A 189 7.08 -13.95 16.12
N VAL A 190 6.35 -13.12 15.36
CA VAL A 190 5.63 -13.56 14.16
C VAL A 190 6.62 -13.71 13.01
N ASN A 191 6.60 -14.85 12.34
CA ASN A 191 7.43 -15.09 11.18
C ASN A 191 6.74 -14.57 9.91
N ILE A 192 7.52 -14.12 8.92
CA ILE A 192 6.99 -13.67 7.63
C ILE A 192 7.51 -14.57 6.52
N ARG A 193 6.61 -15.18 5.75
CA ARG A 193 6.92 -16.01 4.59
C ARG A 193 6.27 -15.45 3.34
N TRP A 194 6.99 -15.48 2.23
CA TRP A 194 6.40 -15.20 0.93
C TRP A 194 5.54 -16.38 0.47
N SER A 195 4.31 -16.09 0.05
CA SER A 195 3.36 -17.05 -0.51
C SER A 195 3.11 -16.67 -1.97
N PRO A 196 3.57 -17.43 -2.97
CA PRO A 196 3.36 -17.09 -4.38
C PRO A 196 1.88 -16.88 -4.72
N GLY A 197 1.54 -15.67 -5.18
CA GLY A 197 0.17 -15.33 -5.57
C GLY A 197 -0.26 -15.96 -6.89
N HIS A 198 -1.53 -16.34 -6.98
CA HIS A 198 -2.22 -16.99 -8.11
C HIS A 198 -1.56 -18.31 -8.55
N GLN A 199 -1.22 -19.16 -7.58
CA GLN A 199 -0.56 -20.45 -7.82
C GLN A 199 -1.32 -21.62 -7.15
N GLY A 200 -2.59 -21.43 -6.81
CA GLY A 200 -3.43 -22.49 -6.25
C GLY A 200 -3.11 -22.85 -4.79
N ILE A 201 -2.39 -22.00 -4.07
CA ILE A 201 -2.18 -22.16 -2.62
C ILE A 201 -3.49 -21.81 -1.92
N THR A 202 -4.17 -22.81 -1.35
CA THR A 202 -5.53 -22.67 -0.78
C THR A 202 -5.70 -21.44 0.12
N GLY A 203 -4.73 -21.17 1.00
CA GLY A 203 -4.79 -20.02 1.89
C GLY A 203 -4.69 -18.67 1.17
N ASN A 204 -3.87 -18.58 0.13
CA ASN A 204 -3.72 -17.37 -0.68
C ASN A 204 -4.97 -17.12 -1.53
N GLU A 205 -5.46 -18.14 -2.24
CA GLU A 205 -6.67 -18.03 -3.07
C GLU A 205 -7.90 -17.63 -2.22
N ALA A 206 -7.97 -18.11 -0.97
CA ALA A 206 -8.99 -17.69 -0.02
C ALA A 206 -8.86 -16.21 0.37
N ALA A 207 -7.64 -15.74 0.61
CA ALA A 207 -7.40 -14.33 0.94
C ALA A 207 -7.69 -13.39 -0.25
N ASP A 208 -7.29 -13.78 -1.47
CA ASP A 208 -7.60 -13.09 -2.73
C ASP A 208 -9.11 -12.97 -2.95
N SER A 209 -9.84 -14.09 -2.86
CA SER A 209 -11.30 -14.12 -2.95
C SER A 209 -11.97 -13.22 -1.91
N LEU A 210 -11.44 -13.17 -0.69
CA LEU A 210 -11.93 -12.29 0.37
C LEU A 210 -11.61 -10.82 0.10
N ALA A 211 -10.46 -10.52 -0.52
CA ALA A 211 -10.05 -9.18 -0.90
C ALA A 211 -10.94 -8.63 -2.01
N ASP A 212 -11.22 -9.42 -3.04
CA ASP A 212 -12.18 -9.11 -4.10
C ASP A 212 -13.58 -8.84 -3.54
N ALA A 213 -14.04 -9.72 -2.66
CA ALA A 213 -15.34 -9.56 -2.00
C ALA A 213 -15.34 -8.42 -0.97
N GLY A 214 -14.18 -7.98 -0.51
CA GLY A 214 -13.98 -6.82 0.35
C GLY A 214 -14.00 -5.52 -0.43
N ALA A 215 -13.36 -5.49 -1.61
CA ALA A 215 -13.35 -4.34 -2.51
C ALA A 215 -14.77 -3.97 -2.95
N LYS A 216 -15.62 -4.97 -3.21
CA LYS A 216 -17.03 -4.79 -3.59
C LYS A 216 -17.98 -4.46 -2.42
N SER A 217 -17.45 -4.23 -1.21
CA SER A 217 -18.26 -3.84 -0.06
C SER A 217 -18.60 -2.35 -0.13
N ASP A 218 -19.89 -2.02 -0.06
CA ASP A 218 -20.35 -0.62 -0.03
C ASP A 218 -19.95 0.13 1.25
N ILE A 219 -19.56 -0.62 2.30
CA ILE A 219 -19.16 -0.06 3.59
C ILE A 219 -17.64 -0.16 3.71
N VAL A 220 -17.02 1.03 3.76
CA VAL A 220 -15.59 1.20 4.05
C VAL A 220 -15.33 0.94 5.53
N ASP A 221 -14.32 0.12 5.84
CA ASP A 221 -13.88 -0.16 7.21
C ASP A 221 -13.54 1.17 7.93
N PRO A 222 -14.06 1.44 9.14
CA PRO A 222 -13.86 2.71 9.82
C PRO A 222 -12.42 2.96 10.29
N GLY A 223 -12.15 4.22 10.64
CA GLY A 223 -10.86 4.65 11.18
C GLY A 223 -9.87 5.04 10.06
N PRO A 224 -8.56 4.73 10.20
CA PRO A 224 -7.56 5.12 9.21
C PRO A 224 -7.79 4.54 7.81
N THR A 225 -8.46 3.40 7.69
CA THR A 225 -8.85 2.73 6.43
C THR A 225 -9.83 3.55 5.60
N ALA A 226 -10.66 4.38 6.25
CA ALA A 226 -11.61 5.27 5.57
C ALA A 226 -10.97 6.56 5.05
N GLN A 227 -9.69 6.81 5.33
CA GLN A 227 -8.99 8.02 4.89
C GLN A 227 -8.20 7.78 3.58
N PRO A 228 -8.04 8.81 2.73
CA PRO A 228 -7.18 8.72 1.55
C PRO A 228 -5.73 8.40 1.92
N THR A 229 -5.01 7.69 1.05
CA THR A 229 -3.61 7.32 1.29
C THR A 229 -2.64 8.25 0.55
N ILE A 230 -1.37 8.28 0.99
CA ILE A 230 -0.31 9.08 0.36
C ILE A 230 -0.09 8.65 -1.11
N SER A 231 -0.23 7.36 -1.41
CA SER A 231 -0.10 6.83 -2.76
C SER A 231 -1.20 7.37 -3.68
N GLY A 232 -2.47 7.32 -3.25
CA GLY A 232 -3.59 7.72 -4.08
C GLY A 232 -3.76 9.24 -4.22
N ILE A 233 -3.49 10.03 -3.17
CA ILE A 233 -3.37 11.49 -3.37
C ILE A 233 -2.20 11.83 -4.31
N GLY A 234 -1.17 10.98 -4.35
CA GLY A 234 -0.08 11.08 -5.31
C GLY A 234 -0.54 10.85 -6.75
N SER A 235 -1.45 9.90 -6.96
CA SER A 235 -2.10 9.66 -8.25
C SER A 235 -2.93 10.86 -8.70
N ILE A 236 -3.70 11.47 -7.79
CA ILE A 236 -4.42 12.73 -8.06
C ILE A 236 -3.44 13.83 -8.45
N ALA A 237 -2.36 14.01 -7.70
CA ALA A 237 -1.35 15.03 -7.96
C ALA A 237 -0.72 14.88 -9.36
N ARG A 238 -0.41 13.64 -9.76
CA ARG A 238 0.11 13.33 -11.10
C ARG A 238 -0.92 13.63 -12.19
N SER A 239 -2.17 13.23 -12.00
CA SER A 239 -3.26 13.52 -12.95
C SER A 239 -3.49 15.02 -13.13
N LEU A 240 -3.51 15.79 -12.03
CA LEU A 240 -3.64 17.24 -12.07
C LEU A 240 -2.46 17.90 -12.78
N ALA A 241 -1.23 17.49 -12.46
CA ALA A 241 -0.03 17.99 -13.12
C ALA A 241 -0.08 17.70 -14.63
N HIS A 242 -0.44 16.47 -15.01
CA HIS A 242 -0.57 16.08 -16.42
C HIS A 242 -1.61 16.95 -17.14
N LYS A 243 -2.82 17.13 -16.57
CA LYS A 243 -3.88 17.97 -17.16
C LYS A 243 -3.43 19.42 -17.38
N VAL A 244 -2.80 20.04 -16.38
CA VAL A 244 -2.32 21.42 -16.47
C VAL A 244 -1.25 21.55 -17.54
N THR A 245 -0.30 20.63 -17.54
CA THR A 245 0.81 20.60 -18.48
C THR A 245 0.34 20.38 -19.93
N SER A 246 -0.55 19.41 -20.16
CA SER A 246 -1.14 19.17 -21.48
C SER A 246 -1.99 20.34 -21.95
N GLY A 247 -2.76 20.97 -21.06
CA GLY A 247 -3.54 22.17 -21.38
C GLY A 247 -2.65 23.37 -21.76
N TRP A 248 -1.55 23.57 -21.03
CA TRP A 248 -0.54 24.56 -21.38
C TRP A 248 0.07 24.26 -22.75
N TRP A 249 0.47 23.01 -23.02
CA TRP A 249 1.05 22.65 -24.31
C TRP A 249 0.10 22.96 -25.47
N ARG A 250 -1.16 22.50 -25.41
CA ARG A 250 -2.18 22.77 -26.43
C ARG A 250 -2.39 24.26 -26.71
N LYS A 251 -2.22 25.12 -25.70
CA LYS A 251 -2.31 26.57 -25.86
C LYS A 251 -1.09 27.19 -26.54
N ASN A 252 0.10 26.63 -26.32
CA ASN A 252 1.36 27.21 -26.80
C ASN A 252 1.84 26.59 -28.12
N GLU A 253 1.50 25.34 -28.42
CA GLU A 253 1.86 24.66 -29.66
C GLU A 253 1.54 25.48 -30.93
N PRO A 254 0.37 26.16 -31.06
CA PRO A 254 0.08 26.98 -32.24
C PRO A 254 1.00 28.20 -32.40
N THR A 255 1.64 28.64 -31.31
CA THR A 255 2.57 29.80 -31.31
C THR A 255 3.98 29.44 -31.75
N LEU A 256 4.28 28.14 -31.91
CA LEU A 256 5.57 27.68 -32.42
C LEU A 256 5.77 28.09 -33.88
N SER A 257 7.03 28.34 -34.25
CA SER A 257 7.38 28.65 -35.65
C SER A 257 6.97 27.50 -36.57
N GLY A 258 6.72 27.81 -37.85
CA GLY A 258 6.35 26.79 -38.84
C GLY A 258 7.37 25.65 -38.96
N GLY A 259 8.65 25.94 -38.71
CA GLY A 259 9.71 24.93 -38.66
C GLY A 259 9.53 23.92 -37.52
N TYR A 260 9.18 24.39 -36.32
CA TYR A 260 8.93 23.52 -35.16
C TYR A 260 7.60 22.76 -35.26
N ARG A 261 6.55 23.37 -35.82
CA ARG A 261 5.25 22.70 -35.99
C ARG A 261 5.29 21.49 -36.93
N LYS A 262 6.22 21.45 -37.89
CA LYS A 262 6.42 20.30 -38.79
C LYS A 262 6.78 19.01 -38.05
N TRP A 263 7.38 19.13 -36.86
CA TRP A 263 7.83 17.98 -36.07
C TRP A 263 6.71 17.36 -35.24
N GLN A 264 5.51 17.97 -35.18
CA GLN A 264 4.34 17.45 -34.44
C GLN A 264 4.71 16.96 -33.03
N LEU A 265 5.51 17.75 -32.32
CA LEU A 265 6.08 17.33 -31.04
C LEU A 265 4.97 17.14 -30.01
N ASP A 266 4.94 15.97 -29.39
CA ASP A 266 4.20 15.78 -28.15
C ASP A 266 4.97 16.40 -26.98
N TYR A 267 4.26 17.03 -26.06
CA TYR A 267 4.87 17.46 -24.81
C TYR A 267 5.16 16.27 -23.90
N ALA A 268 6.44 15.90 -23.80
CA ALA A 268 6.93 14.89 -22.88
C ALA A 268 7.84 15.52 -21.81
N LEU A 269 7.56 15.23 -20.53
CA LEU A 269 8.48 15.55 -19.42
C LEU A 269 9.64 14.55 -19.31
N LYS A 270 9.51 13.39 -19.95
CA LYS A 270 10.56 12.39 -20.01
C LYS A 270 11.42 12.68 -21.23
N GLU A 271 12.73 12.56 -21.04
CA GLU A 271 13.68 12.60 -22.12
C GLU A 271 13.28 11.59 -23.22
N PRO A 272 13.18 12.04 -24.48
CA PRO A 272 12.99 11.15 -25.62
C PRO A 272 14.03 10.03 -25.61
N MET A 273 13.64 8.82 -26.02
CA MET A 273 14.56 7.67 -26.02
C MET A 273 15.79 7.94 -26.89
N GLU A 274 15.64 8.77 -27.92
CA GLU A 274 16.67 9.21 -28.85
C GLU A 274 17.76 10.07 -28.20
N LEU A 275 17.48 10.67 -27.03
CA LEU A 275 18.42 11.50 -26.28
C LEU A 275 19.01 10.79 -25.04
N LYS A 276 18.50 9.60 -24.71
CA LYS A 276 19.13 8.77 -23.69
C LYS A 276 20.46 8.26 -24.22
N THR A 277 21.54 8.85 -23.72
CA THR A 277 22.89 8.35 -23.96
C THR A 277 23.01 6.96 -23.34
N LEU A 278 23.53 6.00 -24.12
CA LEU A 278 23.75 4.59 -23.74
C LEU A 278 24.60 4.46 -22.47
#